data_AF-A0A060Z1Z4-F1
#
_entry.id   AF-A0A060Z1Z4-F1
#
_cell.length_a   1.000
_cell.length_b   1.000
_cell.length_c   1.000
_cell.angle_alpha   90.00
_cell.angle_beta   90.00
_cell.angle_gamma   90.00
#
_symmetry.space_group_name_H-M   'P 1'
#
loop_
_entity.id
_entity.type
_entity.pdbx_description
1 polymer ?
#
loop_
_entity_poly.entity_id
_entity_poly.type
_entity_poly.pdbx_seq_one_letter_code
_entity_poly.pdbx_strand_id
1 'polypeptide(L)'
;MAVVVFVGVKYVNKLASLFLACVIISIVSIYAGAIKSVFQPPNFSICMLGNRTLVRDQFDVCSKTVLEGNVTVPSQLWRNFCSSGNMSSPQCDDYFNQNNVTEIQGIPGLASGIIRDNMWGDYLEKGQILEKAGLPSVDVHRAVESVGLYVSADITTSFTLLVGIFFPSATGIMAGSNRSGDLKDAQKSIPIGTILAITTTTLVYFSSVVLFGACIEGAVLRDKFGDAVSKNLVVGTLSWPSPWVIVIGSFFSTVGAGLQSLTGAPRLLQAIAKDNIIPFLRVFGHGKANGEPTWALLLTGLIAELGILIASLDMVAPILSM
;
A
#
# COMPACT_ATOMS: atom_id res chain seq x y z
N MET A 1 -2.79 -15.00 -15.87
CA MET A 1 -2.57 -13.89 -16.82
C MET A 1 -1.93 -14.33 -18.14
N ALA A 2 -0.89 -15.18 -18.14
CA ALA A 2 -0.22 -15.63 -19.37
C ALA A 2 -1.15 -16.25 -20.42
N VAL A 3 -2.13 -17.05 -19.98
CA VAL A 3 -3.16 -17.63 -20.88
C VAL A 3 -3.99 -16.55 -21.58
N VAL A 4 -4.39 -15.50 -20.86
CA VAL A 4 -5.16 -14.38 -21.43
C VAL A 4 -4.35 -13.66 -22.52
N VAL A 5 -3.06 -13.43 -22.25
CA VAL A 5 -2.13 -12.83 -23.22
C VAL A 5 -1.93 -13.74 -24.44
N PHE A 6 -1.83 -15.05 -24.25
CA PHE A 6 -1.63 -16.02 -25.33
C PHE A 6 -2.85 -16.20 -26.24
N VAL A 7 -4.06 -16.05 -25.68
CA VAL A 7 -5.34 -16.25 -26.39
C VAL A 7 -5.77 -14.99 -27.13
N GLY A 8 -5.52 -13.79 -26.61
CA GLY A 8 -5.84 -12.58 -27.38
C GLY A 8 -5.42 -11.25 -26.75
N VAL A 9 -4.27 -10.73 -27.20
CA VAL A 9 -3.79 -9.38 -26.84
C VAL A 9 -4.73 -8.27 -27.32
N LYS A 10 -5.56 -8.54 -28.34
CA LYS A 10 -6.58 -7.60 -28.84
C LYS A 10 -7.58 -7.18 -27.75
N TYR A 11 -7.98 -8.11 -26.88
CA TYR A 11 -8.91 -7.81 -25.79
C TYR A 11 -8.26 -6.93 -24.72
N VAL A 12 -6.99 -7.21 -24.38
CA VAL A 12 -6.21 -6.43 -23.42
C VAL A 12 -6.10 -4.97 -23.89
N ASN A 13 -5.80 -4.74 -25.18
CA ASN A 13 -5.74 -3.39 -25.73
C ASN A 13 -7.10 -2.67 -25.68
N LYS A 14 -8.22 -3.38 -25.89
CA LYS A 14 -9.56 -2.78 -25.83
C LYS A 14 -9.95 -2.38 -24.39
N LEU A 15 -9.45 -3.11 -23.39
CA LEU A 15 -9.68 -2.82 -21.97
C LEU A 15 -8.72 -1.78 -21.39
N ALA A 16 -7.70 -1.33 -22.13
CA ALA A 16 -6.71 -0.37 -21.63
C ALA A 16 -7.33 0.95 -21.14
N SER A 17 -8.37 1.45 -21.83
CA SER A 17 -9.07 2.67 -21.41
C SER A 17 -9.81 2.50 -20.08
N LEU A 18 -10.34 1.31 -19.81
CA LEU A 18 -10.99 0.99 -18.54
C LEU A 18 -9.98 1.00 -17.39
N PHE A 19 -8.82 0.36 -17.57
CA PHE A 19 -7.77 0.37 -16.54
C PHE A 19 -7.25 1.78 -16.25
N LEU A 20 -7.10 2.61 -17.28
CA LEU A 20 -6.74 4.02 -17.11
C LEU A 20 -7.82 4.81 -16.35
N ALA A 21 -9.10 4.58 -16.66
CA ALA A 21 -10.21 5.22 -15.96
C ALA A 21 -10.22 4.86 -14.47
N CYS A 22 -9.95 3.60 -14.11
CA CYS A 22 -9.83 3.17 -12.72
C CYS A 22 -8.74 3.97 -11.97
N VAL A 23 -7.57 4.15 -12.57
CA VAL A 23 -6.47 4.94 -11.96
C VAL A 23 -6.90 6.39 -11.74
N ILE A 24 -7.45 7.03 -12.76
CA ILE A 24 -7.85 8.44 -12.70
C ILE A 24 -8.93 8.64 -11.63
N ILE A 25 -9.96 7.78 -11.60
CA ILE A 25 -11.03 7.87 -10.61
C ILE A 25 -10.48 7.68 -9.20
N SER A 26 -9.60 6.69 -8.97
CA SER A 26 -8.99 6.48 -7.66
C SER A 26 -8.17 7.69 -7.20
N ILE A 27 -7.36 8.29 -8.08
CA ILE A 27 -6.58 9.49 -7.74
C ILE A 27 -7.53 10.65 -7.38
N VAL A 28 -8.54 10.91 -8.20
CA VAL A 28 -9.53 11.98 -7.94
C VAL A 28 -10.29 11.74 -6.63
N SER A 29 -10.66 10.50 -6.32
CA SER A 29 -11.31 10.14 -5.05
C SER A 29 -10.44 10.41 -3.82
N ILE A 30 -9.12 10.23 -3.92
CA ILE A 30 -8.18 10.59 -2.84
C ILE A 30 -8.16 12.10 -2.64
N TYR A 31 -8.01 12.88 -3.71
CA TYR A 31 -8.02 14.35 -3.63
C TYR A 31 -9.35 14.89 -3.10
N ALA A 32 -10.48 14.36 -3.57
CA ALA A 32 -11.81 14.75 -3.10
C ALA A 32 -11.98 14.47 -1.60
N GLY A 33 -11.52 13.30 -1.14
CA GLY A 33 -11.54 12.93 0.27
C GLY A 33 -10.66 13.81 1.14
N ALA A 34 -9.45 14.12 0.69
CA ALA A 34 -8.54 15.03 1.38
C ALA A 34 -9.13 16.44 1.52
N ILE A 35 -9.72 17.00 0.46
CA ILE A 35 -10.38 18.32 0.51
C ILE A 35 -11.60 18.28 1.42
N LYS A 36 -12.42 17.21 1.35
CA LYS A 36 -13.59 17.05 2.22
C LYS A 36 -13.20 17.02 3.70
N SER A 37 -12.05 16.43 4.03
CA SER A 37 -11.56 16.33 5.41
C SER A 37 -11.32 17.69 6.08
N VAL A 38 -11.20 18.78 5.31
CA VAL A 38 -11.12 20.16 5.85
C VAL A 38 -12.42 20.54 6.59
N PHE A 39 -13.57 20.15 6.04
CA PHE A 39 -14.88 20.56 6.55
C PHE A 39 -15.56 19.47 7.36
N GLN A 40 -15.42 18.22 6.93
CA GLN A 40 -16.03 17.05 7.54
C GLN A 40 -15.04 15.89 7.46
N PRO A 41 -14.18 15.71 8.49
CA PRO A 41 -13.32 14.55 8.58
C PRO A 41 -14.15 13.27 8.69
N PRO A 42 -13.69 12.15 8.09
CA PRO A 42 -14.35 10.87 8.25
C PRO A 42 -14.14 10.36 9.69
N ASN A 43 -15.21 9.85 10.30
CA ASN A 43 -15.14 9.29 11.65
C ASN A 43 -14.49 7.90 11.63
N PHE A 44 -13.15 7.87 11.68
CA PHE A 44 -12.36 6.68 11.93
C PHE A 44 -11.55 6.91 13.20
N SER A 45 -11.81 6.10 14.23
CA SER A 45 -11.09 6.15 15.49
C SER A 45 -10.14 4.95 15.63
N ILE A 46 -9.02 5.19 16.30
CA ILE A 46 -8.03 4.18 16.68
C ILE A 46 -7.94 4.12 18.20
N CYS A 47 -7.65 2.93 18.71
CA CYS A 47 -7.55 2.67 20.14
C CYS A 47 -6.08 2.66 20.57
N MET A 48 -5.78 3.42 21.62
CA MET A 48 -4.44 3.54 22.19
C MET A 48 -4.46 3.08 23.65
N LEU A 49 -3.40 2.41 24.08
CA LEU A 49 -3.13 2.10 25.48
C LEU A 49 -1.88 2.87 25.93
N GLY A 50 -2.08 3.97 26.66
CA GLY A 50 -1.02 4.94 26.91
C GLY A 50 -0.49 5.50 25.59
N ASN A 51 0.77 5.19 25.25
CA ASN A 51 1.40 5.58 23.99
C ASN A 51 1.38 4.51 22.88
N ARG A 52 0.92 3.28 23.16
CA ARG A 52 0.97 2.14 22.21
C ARG A 52 -0.33 1.96 21.44
N THR A 53 -0.22 1.66 20.15
CA THR A 53 -1.35 1.35 19.27
C THR A 53 -1.84 -0.08 19.46
N LEU A 54 -3.17 -0.27 19.45
CA LEU A 54 -3.81 -1.57 19.58
C LEU A 54 -4.41 -2.03 18.25
N VAL A 55 -4.43 -3.35 18.03
CA VAL A 55 -5.07 -3.99 16.87
C VAL A 55 -6.59 -3.94 17.03
N ARG A 56 -7.29 -3.19 16.17
CA ARG A 56 -8.72 -2.88 16.30
C ARG A 56 -9.64 -4.09 16.14
N ASP A 57 -9.22 -5.12 15.42
CA ASP A 57 -10.03 -6.31 15.11
C ASP A 57 -10.22 -7.27 16.29
N GLN A 58 -9.43 -7.14 17.37
CA GLN A 58 -9.45 -8.10 18.48
C GLN A 58 -10.43 -7.72 19.60
N PHE A 59 -11.15 -6.60 19.47
CA PHE A 59 -12.10 -6.13 20.47
C PHE A 59 -13.19 -5.24 19.87
N ASP A 60 -14.39 -5.25 20.46
CA ASP A 60 -15.52 -4.45 19.95
C ASP A 60 -15.44 -2.97 20.38
N VAL A 61 -15.13 -2.71 21.66
CA VAL A 61 -15.16 -1.37 22.29
C VAL A 61 -13.78 -0.97 22.81
N CYS A 62 -13.33 0.25 22.50
CA CYS A 62 -12.09 0.85 23.01
C CYS A 62 -12.28 1.37 24.45
N SER A 63 -12.60 0.47 25.38
CA SER A 63 -12.75 0.79 26.81
C SER A 63 -12.40 -0.43 27.65
N LYS A 64 -11.96 -0.22 28.89
CA LYS A 64 -11.70 -1.31 29.86
C LYS A 64 -13.00 -1.97 30.35
N THR A 65 -14.08 -1.20 30.41
CA THR A 65 -15.39 -1.64 30.93
C THR A 65 -16.51 -1.23 29.99
N VAL A 66 -17.54 -2.07 29.90
CA VAL A 66 -18.77 -1.81 29.14
C VAL A 66 -19.95 -1.83 30.11
N LEU A 67 -20.93 -0.95 29.90
CA LEU A 67 -22.19 -0.95 30.62
C LEU A 67 -23.16 -1.88 29.91
N GLU A 68 -23.45 -3.04 30.50
CA GLU A 68 -24.52 -3.94 30.05
C GLU A 68 -25.70 -3.80 31.02
N GLY A 69 -26.69 -2.98 30.64
CA GLY A 69 -27.77 -2.58 31.55
C GLY A 69 -27.26 -1.65 32.65
N ASN A 70 -27.50 -2.01 33.92
CA ASN A 70 -27.04 -1.25 35.10
C ASN A 70 -25.75 -1.81 35.72
N VAL A 71 -25.10 -2.79 35.08
CA VAL A 71 -23.89 -3.44 35.60
C VAL A 71 -22.69 -3.11 34.71
N THR A 72 -21.58 -2.73 35.34
CA THR A 72 -20.28 -2.57 34.67
C THR A 72 -19.63 -3.93 34.51
N VAL A 73 -19.52 -4.41 33.27
CA VAL A 73 -18.89 -5.69 32.91
C VAL A 73 -17.54 -5.40 32.26
N PRO A 74 -16.49 -6.20 32.51
CA PRO A 74 -15.21 -6.05 31.81
C PRO A 74 -15.39 -6.28 30.30
N SER A 75 -14.77 -5.42 29.51
CA SER A 75 -14.83 -5.50 28.04
C SER A 75 -14.05 -6.70 27.49
N GLN A 76 -14.23 -7.01 26.21
CA GLN A 76 -13.37 -7.98 25.51
C GLN A 76 -11.89 -7.58 25.57
N LEU A 77 -11.59 -6.28 25.45
CA LEU A 77 -10.24 -5.75 25.58
C LEU A 77 -9.62 -6.11 26.95
N TRP A 78 -10.38 -5.96 28.04
CA TRP A 78 -9.94 -6.37 29.36
C TRP A 78 -9.61 -7.87 29.43
N ARG A 79 -10.45 -8.72 28.82
CA ARG A 79 -10.23 -10.18 28.79
C ARG A 79 -8.99 -10.58 27.99
N ASN A 80 -8.58 -9.79 27.00
CA ASN A 80 -7.38 -10.08 26.22
C ASN A 80 -6.09 -9.77 26.99
N PHE A 81 -6.11 -8.77 27.88
CA PHE A 81 -4.96 -8.36 28.70
C PHE A 81 -4.91 -8.99 30.10
N CYS A 82 -6.01 -9.61 30.53
CA CYS A 82 -6.15 -10.21 31.85
C CYS A 82 -6.51 -11.69 31.71
N SER A 83 -5.66 -12.56 32.24
CA SER A 83 -6.01 -13.98 32.35
C SER A 83 -7.03 -14.17 33.48
N SER A 84 -8.14 -14.87 33.19
CA SER A 84 -9.07 -15.31 34.22
C SER A 84 -8.44 -16.46 35.01
N GLY A 85 -7.54 -16.14 35.93
CA GLY A 85 -7.04 -17.10 36.91
C GLY A 85 -8.19 -17.61 37.80
N ASN A 86 -8.10 -18.88 38.24
CA ASN A 86 -8.89 -19.34 39.37
C ASN A 86 -8.49 -18.54 40.62
N MET A 87 -9.48 -18.07 41.39
CA MET A 87 -9.40 -17.31 42.65
C MET A 87 -9.18 -15.77 42.55
N SER A 88 -10.28 -15.02 42.72
CA SER A 88 -10.42 -13.69 43.36
C SER A 88 -9.60 -12.45 42.91
N SER A 89 -8.50 -12.59 42.17
CA SER A 89 -7.73 -11.45 41.65
C SER A 89 -7.27 -11.74 40.22
N PRO A 90 -7.83 -11.06 39.19
CA PRO A 90 -7.36 -11.23 37.82
C PRO A 90 -5.90 -10.77 37.71
N GLN A 91 -5.04 -11.63 37.16
CA GLN A 91 -3.67 -11.26 36.84
C GLN A 91 -3.68 -10.60 35.46
N CYS A 92 -3.49 -9.28 35.45
CA CYS A 92 -3.46 -8.45 34.25
C CYS A 92 -2.04 -7.97 33.96
N ASP A 93 -1.78 -7.63 32.71
CA ASP A 93 -0.55 -6.96 32.29
C ASP A 93 -0.34 -5.66 33.09
N ASP A 94 0.87 -5.48 33.63
CA ASP A 94 1.24 -4.32 34.45
C ASP A 94 1.11 -3.02 33.66
N TYR A 95 1.48 -3.05 32.37
CA TYR A 95 1.37 -1.89 31.49
C TYR A 95 -0.10 -1.50 31.28
N PHE A 96 -0.99 -2.48 31.19
CA PHE A 96 -2.43 -2.25 31.03
C PHE A 96 -3.07 -1.69 32.31
N ASN A 97 -2.60 -2.07 33.49
CA ASN A 97 -3.09 -1.54 34.76
C ASN A 97 -2.68 -0.08 34.98
N GLN A 98 -1.45 0.28 34.63
CA GLN A 98 -0.89 1.60 34.90
C GLN A 98 -1.31 2.66 33.87
N ASN A 99 -1.64 2.25 32.64
CA ASN A 99 -1.98 3.16 31.56
C ASN A 99 -3.47 3.17 31.24
N ASN A 100 -3.98 4.34 30.86
CA ASN A 100 -5.37 4.51 30.44
C ASN A 100 -5.55 4.10 28.97
N VAL A 101 -6.75 3.61 28.66
CA VAL A 101 -7.18 3.37 27.27
C VAL A 101 -7.83 4.64 26.75
N THR A 102 -7.37 5.12 25.60
CA THR A 102 -7.88 6.34 24.97
C THR A 102 -8.19 6.10 23.50
N GLU A 103 -9.28 6.68 23.03
CA GLU A 103 -9.67 6.65 21.63
C GLU A 103 -9.31 7.99 20.97
N ILE A 104 -8.56 7.93 19.87
CA ILE A 104 -8.15 9.11 19.09
C ILE A 104 -8.62 8.99 17.65
N GLN A 105 -8.79 10.10 16.94
CA GLN A 105 -9.16 10.06 15.53
C GLN A 105 -7.95 9.68 14.66
N GLY A 106 -8.11 8.68 13.80
CA GLY A 106 -7.09 8.28 12.82
C GLY A 106 -6.95 9.26 11.65
N ILE A 107 -8.01 10.01 11.33
CA ILE A 107 -8.00 11.05 10.30
C ILE A 107 -8.56 12.34 10.92
N PRO A 108 -7.74 13.12 11.65
CA PRO A 108 -8.18 14.40 12.21
C PRO A 108 -8.47 15.45 11.12
N GLY A 109 -8.02 15.22 9.88
CA GLY A 109 -8.30 16.06 8.72
C GLY A 109 -7.30 17.20 8.53
N LEU A 110 -7.34 17.83 7.35
CA LEU A 110 -6.34 18.81 6.91
C LEU A 110 -6.27 20.07 7.80
N ALA A 111 -7.36 20.41 8.49
CA ALA A 111 -7.43 21.59 9.36
C ALA A 111 -6.78 21.38 10.76
N SER A 112 -6.44 20.14 11.12
CA SER A 112 -5.98 19.78 12.46
C SER A 112 -4.56 20.23 12.81
N GLY A 113 -3.71 20.48 11.80
CA GLY A 113 -2.30 20.81 12.00
C GLY A 113 -1.40 19.61 12.33
N ILE A 114 -1.88 18.37 12.15
CA ILE A 114 -1.13 17.12 12.42
C ILE A 114 0.17 16.98 11.62
N ILE A 115 0.33 17.75 10.54
CA ILE A 115 1.54 17.78 9.72
C ILE A 115 2.82 18.03 10.53
N ARG A 116 2.73 18.75 11.66
CA ARG A 116 3.89 19.02 12.52
C ARG A 116 4.43 17.76 13.18
N ASP A 117 3.54 16.84 13.54
CA ASP A 117 3.90 15.58 14.21
C ASP A 117 4.45 14.57 13.20
N ASN A 118 4.02 14.67 11.93
CA ASN A 118 4.44 13.78 10.84
C ASN A 118 5.68 14.28 10.06
N MET A 119 6.28 15.41 10.44
CA MET A 119 7.36 16.04 9.67
C MET A 119 8.70 15.28 9.78
N TRP A 120 8.89 14.54 10.87
CA TRP A 120 10.15 13.87 11.19
C TRP A 120 10.11 12.39 10.81
N GLY A 121 11.29 11.84 10.49
CA GLY A 121 11.44 10.43 10.14
C GLY A 121 11.49 9.56 11.39
N ASP A 122 10.56 8.60 11.47
CA ASP A 122 10.54 7.58 12.51
C ASP A 122 10.89 6.23 11.88
N TYR A 123 12.16 5.84 12.02
CA TYR A 123 12.68 4.56 11.55
C TYR A 123 12.61 3.53 12.68
N LEU A 124 11.87 2.45 12.44
CA LEU A 124 11.67 1.37 13.41
C LEU A 124 12.38 0.09 12.98
N GLU A 125 12.82 -0.68 13.97
CA GLU A 125 13.29 -2.05 13.78
C GLU A 125 12.12 -3.04 13.78
N LYS A 126 12.29 -4.16 13.08
CA LYS A 126 11.27 -5.22 13.01
C LYS A 126 10.84 -5.67 14.40
N GLY A 127 9.53 -5.67 14.65
CA GLY A 127 8.92 -6.09 15.90
C GLY A 127 8.79 -5.00 16.97
N GLN A 128 9.31 -3.79 16.74
CA GLN A 128 9.04 -2.65 17.63
C GLN A 128 7.56 -2.24 17.54
N ILE A 129 6.96 -1.89 18.68
CA ILE A 129 5.56 -1.47 18.77
C ILE A 129 5.43 -0.04 18.22
N LEU A 130 4.34 0.23 17.50
CA LEU A 130 4.04 1.58 17.03
C LEU A 130 3.58 2.44 18.20
N GLU A 131 4.38 3.44 18.53
CA GLU A 131 4.10 4.40 19.58
C GLU A 131 3.81 5.79 19.01
N LYS A 132 2.91 6.53 19.67
CA LYS A 132 2.64 7.94 19.37
C LYS A 132 3.32 8.83 20.40
N ALA A 133 4.19 9.72 19.92
CA ALA A 133 4.78 10.76 20.74
C ALA A 133 3.70 11.75 21.25
N GLY A 134 3.80 12.17 22.51
CA GLY A 134 2.89 13.16 23.12
C GLY A 134 1.72 12.59 23.91
N LEU A 135 1.52 11.26 23.92
CA LEU A 135 0.58 10.61 24.84
C LEU A 135 1.29 10.20 26.15
N PRO A 136 0.62 10.35 27.31
CA PRO A 136 1.19 9.93 28.58
C PRO A 136 1.29 8.40 28.65
N SER A 137 2.48 7.90 28.92
CA SER A 137 2.74 6.49 29.22
C SER A 137 3.62 6.37 30.46
N VAL A 138 3.37 5.31 31.24
CA VAL A 138 4.25 4.85 32.31
C VAL A 138 4.98 3.62 31.81
N ASP A 139 6.29 3.73 31.70
CA ASP A 139 7.15 2.63 31.26
C ASP A 139 7.27 1.56 32.35
N VAL A 140 6.97 0.32 31.97
CA VAL A 140 7.13 -0.85 32.84
C VAL A 140 8.22 -1.74 32.25
N HIS A 141 9.25 -2.05 33.03
CA HIS A 141 10.42 -2.83 32.61
C HIS A 141 10.19 -4.35 32.43
N ARG A 142 8.94 -4.83 32.49
CA ARG A 142 8.63 -6.26 32.37
C ARG A 142 8.28 -6.64 30.94
N ALA A 143 8.64 -7.86 30.55
CA ALA A 143 8.41 -8.42 29.23
C ALA A 143 6.92 -8.30 28.82
N VAL A 144 6.69 -7.81 27.61
CA VAL A 144 5.37 -7.70 26.98
C VAL A 144 4.87 -9.11 26.67
N GLU A 145 4.06 -9.72 27.53
CA GLU A 145 3.47 -11.04 27.29
C GLU A 145 2.37 -11.00 26.20
N SER A 146 1.95 -9.80 25.78
CA SER A 146 0.79 -9.51 24.94
C SER A 146 1.15 -8.91 23.56
N VAL A 147 2.30 -9.28 22.96
CA VAL A 147 2.80 -8.68 21.70
C VAL A 147 1.76 -8.73 20.55
N GLY A 148 0.94 -9.77 20.47
CA GLY A 148 -0.05 -9.94 19.40
C GLY A 148 -1.27 -8.99 19.45
N LEU A 149 -1.42 -8.20 20.52
CA LEU A 149 -2.49 -7.20 20.67
C LEU A 149 -2.07 -5.80 20.22
N TYR A 150 -0.76 -5.57 20.06
CA TYR A 150 -0.19 -4.31 19.63
C TYR A 150 0.14 -4.33 18.14
N VAL A 151 0.09 -3.17 17.50
CA VAL A 151 0.58 -3.04 16.12
C VAL A 151 2.10 -2.89 16.19
N SER A 152 2.82 -3.69 15.40
CA SER A 152 4.28 -3.70 15.37
C SER A 152 4.83 -3.50 13.96
N ALA A 153 6.08 -3.06 13.86
CA ALA A 153 6.76 -2.86 12.59
C ALA A 153 7.06 -4.22 11.91
N ASP A 154 6.56 -4.39 10.68
CA ASP A 154 6.71 -5.62 9.87
C ASP A 154 8.18 -5.88 9.45
N ILE A 155 8.90 -4.80 9.12
CA ILE A 155 10.29 -4.83 8.65
C ILE A 155 11.12 -3.71 9.29
N THR A 156 12.43 -3.91 9.39
CA THR A 156 13.36 -2.84 9.77
C THR A 156 13.44 -1.83 8.64
N THR A 157 13.19 -0.56 8.95
CA THR A 157 13.12 0.52 7.95
C THR A 157 14.35 1.40 8.00
N SER A 158 14.80 1.85 6.82
CA SER A 158 15.89 2.81 6.66
C SER A 158 15.64 3.65 5.41
N PHE A 159 16.28 4.82 5.32
CA PHE A 159 16.13 5.72 4.17
C PHE A 159 16.42 5.03 2.82
N THR A 160 17.52 4.27 2.74
CA THR A 160 17.95 3.58 1.52
C THR A 160 16.97 2.49 1.09
N LEU A 161 16.41 1.74 2.06
CA LEU A 161 15.39 0.73 1.79
C LEU A 161 14.11 1.37 1.23
N LEU A 162 13.65 2.47 1.81
CA LEU A 162 12.45 3.17 1.33
C LEU A 162 12.62 3.74 -0.09
N VAL A 163 13.82 4.23 -0.44
CA VAL A 163 14.13 4.65 -1.82
C VAL A 163 13.98 3.48 -2.79
N GLY A 164 14.50 2.30 -2.44
CA GLY A 164 14.39 1.09 -3.27
C GLY A 164 12.94 0.60 -3.43
N ILE A 165 12.09 0.77 -2.42
CA ILE A 165 10.66 0.43 -2.50
C ILE A 165 9.89 1.46 -3.35
N PHE A 166 10.25 2.74 -3.27
CA PHE A 166 9.56 3.81 -4.00
C PHE A 166 9.95 3.87 -5.48
N PHE A 167 11.20 3.55 -5.83
CA PHE A 167 11.76 3.75 -7.18
C PHE A 167 10.91 3.12 -8.31
N PRO A 168 10.35 1.90 -8.19
CA PRO A 168 9.51 1.32 -9.25
C PRO A 168 8.32 2.20 -9.65
N SER A 169 7.83 3.09 -8.78
CA SER A 169 6.74 4.03 -9.09
C SER A 169 7.12 5.08 -10.14
N ALA A 170 8.40 5.45 -10.23
CA ALA A 170 8.91 6.43 -11.19
C ALA A 170 9.42 5.79 -12.49
N THR A 171 9.43 4.46 -12.56
CA THR A 171 9.84 3.73 -13.77
C THR A 171 8.75 3.77 -14.85
N GLY A 172 9.01 3.16 -16.01
CA GLY A 172 8.02 3.07 -17.09
C GLY A 172 8.02 4.24 -18.08
N ILE A 173 9.00 5.15 -18.01
CA ILE A 173 9.15 6.28 -18.96
C ILE A 173 9.23 5.85 -20.42
N MET A 174 9.69 4.61 -20.68
CA MET A 174 9.80 4.03 -22.02
C MET A 174 8.45 3.60 -22.61
N ALA A 175 7.37 3.63 -21.83
CA ALA A 175 6.03 3.30 -22.34
C ALA A 175 5.59 4.22 -23.49
N GLY A 176 6.03 5.48 -23.51
CA GLY A 176 5.71 6.44 -24.56
C GLY A 176 6.31 6.08 -25.93
N SER A 177 7.49 5.46 -25.96
CA SER A 177 8.15 5.04 -27.20
C SER A 177 7.63 3.71 -27.75
N ASN A 178 6.90 2.93 -26.97
CA ASN A 178 6.39 1.60 -27.38
C ASN A 178 5.36 1.67 -28.52
N ARG A 179 4.87 2.87 -28.87
CA ARG A 179 3.94 3.14 -29.98
C ARG A 179 4.50 4.11 -31.01
N SER A 180 5.83 4.23 -31.10
CA SER A 180 6.51 5.15 -32.02
C SER A 180 6.10 4.98 -33.48
N GLY A 181 5.84 3.74 -33.93
CA GLY A 181 5.44 3.43 -35.31
C GLY A 181 4.00 3.85 -35.68
N ASP A 182 3.15 4.13 -34.69
CA ASP A 182 1.75 4.53 -34.91
C ASP A 182 1.57 6.07 -34.85
N LEU A 183 2.63 6.83 -34.57
CA LEU A 183 2.58 8.28 -34.41
C LEU A 183 2.70 9.00 -35.76
N LYS A 184 1.90 10.06 -35.96
CA LYS A 184 2.02 10.95 -37.14
C LYS A 184 3.39 11.65 -37.20
N ASP A 185 3.91 12.06 -36.05
CA ASP A 185 5.25 12.66 -35.90
C ASP A 185 5.86 12.18 -34.58
N ALA A 186 6.68 11.12 -34.68
CA ALA A 186 7.35 10.51 -33.53
C ALA A 186 8.44 11.41 -32.93
N GLN A 187 9.17 12.15 -33.75
CA GLN A 187 10.30 12.98 -33.30
C GLN A 187 9.84 14.10 -32.37
N LYS A 188 8.66 14.69 -32.65
CA LYS A 188 8.07 15.73 -31.79
C LYS A 188 7.25 15.16 -30.64
N SER A 189 6.44 14.12 -30.89
CA SER A 189 5.44 13.66 -29.91
C SER A 189 6.04 12.89 -28.73
N ILE A 190 7.09 12.09 -28.96
CA ILE A 190 7.75 11.30 -27.90
C ILE A 190 8.35 12.21 -26.82
N PRO A 191 9.24 13.18 -27.13
CA PRO A 191 9.87 13.99 -26.08
C PRO A 191 8.85 14.84 -25.32
N ILE A 192 7.88 15.46 -26.01
CA ILE A 192 6.86 16.30 -25.37
C ILE A 192 5.95 15.46 -24.47
N GLY A 193 5.48 14.31 -24.97
CA GLY A 193 4.62 13.41 -24.21
C GLY A 193 5.29 12.86 -22.95
N THR A 194 6.54 12.41 -23.08
CA THR A 194 7.30 11.85 -21.94
C THR A 194 7.58 12.91 -20.87
N ILE A 195 8.02 14.12 -21.24
CA ILE A 195 8.32 15.19 -20.25
C ILE A 195 7.05 15.63 -19.52
N LEU A 196 5.92 15.80 -20.24
CA LEU A 196 4.65 16.17 -19.62
C LEU A 196 4.10 15.07 -18.70
N ALA A 197 4.25 13.80 -19.09
CA ALA A 197 3.84 12.67 -18.27
C ALA A 197 4.66 12.62 -16.96
N ILE A 198 5.99 12.73 -17.04
CA ILE A 198 6.88 12.77 -15.86
C ILE A 198 6.52 13.93 -14.95
N THR A 199 6.29 15.11 -15.51
CA THR A 199 5.90 16.30 -14.73
C THR A 199 4.57 16.06 -13.99
N THR A 200 3.59 15.47 -14.68
CA THR A 200 2.26 15.19 -14.10
C THR A 200 2.34 14.18 -12.95
N THR A 201 3.03 13.05 -13.13
CA THR A 201 3.15 12.04 -12.08
C THR A 201 3.95 12.55 -10.89
N THR A 202 5.02 13.32 -11.15
CA THR A 202 5.83 13.96 -10.11
C THR A 202 4.98 14.90 -9.26
N LEU A 203 4.15 15.74 -9.89
CA LEU A 203 3.23 16.62 -9.16
C LEU A 203 2.26 15.82 -8.29
N VAL A 204 1.63 14.78 -8.85
CA VAL A 204 0.69 13.92 -8.09
C VAL A 204 1.37 13.29 -6.88
N TYR A 205 2.60 12.77 -7.02
CA TYR A 205 3.33 12.18 -5.90
C TYR A 205 3.68 13.19 -4.82
N PHE A 206 4.23 14.35 -5.19
CA PHE A 206 4.59 15.38 -4.21
C PHE A 206 3.36 15.92 -3.47
N SER A 207 2.26 16.22 -4.15
CA SER A 207 1.05 16.68 -3.47
C SER A 207 0.41 15.59 -2.60
N SER A 208 0.44 14.32 -3.01
CA SER A 208 -0.05 13.22 -2.17
C SER A 208 0.76 13.04 -0.89
N VAL A 209 2.10 13.16 -0.93
CA VAL A 209 2.95 13.08 0.28
C VAL A 209 2.54 14.16 1.29
N VAL A 210 2.38 15.40 0.84
CA VAL A 210 1.96 16.51 1.71
C VAL A 210 0.56 16.28 2.27
N LEU A 211 -0.39 15.84 1.44
CA LEU A 211 -1.77 15.59 1.87
C LEU A 211 -1.88 14.45 2.88
N PHE A 212 -1.16 13.35 2.70
CA PHE A 212 -1.19 12.23 3.66
C PHE A 212 -0.61 12.65 5.01
N GLY A 213 0.55 13.32 5.02
CA GLY A 213 1.15 13.82 6.25
C GLY A 213 0.29 14.87 6.98
N ALA A 214 -0.57 15.60 6.26
CA ALA A 214 -1.40 16.65 6.84
C ALA A 214 -2.82 16.21 7.23
N CYS A 215 -3.30 15.05 6.76
CA CYS A 215 -4.66 14.56 7.03
C CYS A 215 -4.71 13.36 7.98
N ILE A 216 -3.69 12.51 7.97
CA ILE A 216 -3.71 11.18 8.61
C ILE A 216 -2.78 11.18 9.84
N GLU A 217 -3.22 10.54 10.90
CA GLU A 217 -2.44 10.32 12.12
C GLU A 217 -1.22 9.42 11.85
N GLY A 218 -0.06 9.79 12.41
CA GLY A 218 1.22 9.11 12.12
C GLY A 218 1.24 7.62 12.48
N ALA A 219 0.54 7.25 13.56
CA ALA A 219 0.34 5.87 13.97
C ALA A 219 -0.37 5.02 12.89
N VAL A 220 -1.32 5.61 12.15
CA VAL A 220 -2.05 4.94 11.08
C VAL A 220 -1.21 4.87 9.80
N LEU A 221 -0.43 5.92 9.51
CA LEU A 221 0.48 5.93 8.35
C LEU A 221 1.57 4.86 8.41
N ARG A 222 2.00 4.48 9.62
CA ARG A 222 3.04 3.48 9.86
C ARG A 222 2.52 2.04 9.88
N ASP A 223 1.20 1.89 9.89
CA ASP A 223 0.54 0.59 9.85
C ASP A 223 0.25 0.19 8.39
N LYS A 224 1.07 -0.72 7.87
CA LYS A 224 0.99 -1.21 6.50
C LYS A 224 -0.31 -1.97 6.19
N PHE A 225 -0.81 -2.76 7.14
CA PHE A 225 -1.96 -3.65 6.93
C PHE A 225 -3.29 -3.03 7.40
N GLY A 226 -3.22 -1.92 8.12
CA GLY A 226 -4.39 -1.22 8.64
C GLY A 226 -5.03 -1.96 9.82
N ASP A 227 -4.24 -2.73 10.58
CA ASP A 227 -4.69 -3.42 11.80
C ASP A 227 -5.25 -2.45 12.86
N ALA A 228 -4.77 -1.20 12.90
CA ALA A 228 -5.32 -0.13 13.74
C ALA A 228 -6.69 0.39 13.26
N VAL A 229 -7.03 0.19 11.98
CA VAL A 229 -8.24 0.73 11.32
C VAL A 229 -9.13 -0.38 10.75
N SER A 230 -9.17 -1.54 11.42
CA SER A 230 -9.96 -2.71 11.04
C SER A 230 -9.68 -3.25 9.63
N LYS A 231 -8.40 -3.39 9.29
CA LYS A 231 -7.90 -3.88 7.99
C LYS A 231 -8.40 -3.13 6.77
N ASN A 232 -8.82 -1.87 6.96
CA ASN A 232 -9.08 -0.98 5.86
C ASN A 232 -7.76 -0.43 5.31
N LEU A 233 -7.69 -0.23 3.98
CA LEU A 233 -6.56 0.48 3.38
C LEU A 233 -6.48 1.90 3.94
N VAL A 234 -5.34 2.30 4.49
CA VAL A 234 -5.09 3.63 5.07
C VAL A 234 -5.38 4.76 4.06
N VAL A 235 -5.01 4.55 2.79
CA VAL A 235 -5.35 5.48 1.70
C VAL A 235 -6.85 5.45 1.35
N GLY A 236 -7.50 4.30 1.53
CA GLY A 236 -8.93 4.12 1.31
C GLY A 236 -9.78 4.85 2.35
N THR A 237 -9.36 4.86 3.62
CA THR A 237 -10.08 5.57 4.69
C THR A 237 -10.15 7.09 4.48
N LEU A 238 -9.18 7.66 3.74
CA LEU A 238 -9.20 9.07 3.35
C LEU A 238 -10.12 9.36 2.16
N SER A 239 -10.37 8.37 1.30
CA SER A 239 -11.03 8.57 0.01
C SER A 239 -12.54 8.85 0.11
N TRP A 240 -13.07 9.62 -0.83
CA TRP A 240 -14.50 9.84 -1.01
C TRP A 240 -14.93 9.32 -2.39
N PRO A 241 -16.10 8.63 -2.52
CA PRO A 241 -17.19 8.45 -1.54
C PRO A 241 -17.05 7.29 -0.56
N SER A 242 -16.26 6.26 -0.88
CA SER A 242 -16.06 5.10 0.00
C SER A 242 -14.68 4.47 -0.18
N PRO A 243 -14.13 3.81 0.86
CA PRO A 243 -12.82 3.13 0.77
C PRO A 243 -12.74 2.07 -0.34
N TRP A 244 -13.88 1.45 -0.66
CA TRP A 244 -14.00 0.43 -1.70
C TRP A 244 -13.65 0.92 -3.09
N VAL A 245 -13.78 2.23 -3.37
CA VAL A 245 -13.37 2.80 -4.67
C VAL A 245 -11.88 2.61 -4.90
N ILE A 246 -11.06 2.76 -3.85
CA ILE A 246 -9.61 2.56 -3.93
C ILE A 246 -9.27 1.08 -3.97
N VAL A 247 -9.94 0.25 -3.17
CA VAL A 247 -9.73 -1.22 -3.18
C VAL A 247 -9.98 -1.78 -4.58
N ILE A 248 -11.13 -1.49 -5.18
CA ILE A 248 -11.52 -2.01 -6.49
C ILE A 248 -10.67 -1.36 -7.60
N GLY A 249 -10.48 -0.04 -7.54
CA GLY A 249 -9.71 0.69 -8.55
C GLY A 249 -8.24 0.28 -8.62
N SER A 250 -7.58 0.13 -7.46
CA SER A 250 -6.19 -0.34 -7.37
C SER A 250 -6.05 -1.81 -7.80
N PHE A 251 -7.03 -2.67 -7.49
CA PHE A 251 -7.04 -4.05 -7.96
C PHE A 251 -7.07 -4.14 -9.50
N PHE A 252 -8.01 -3.44 -10.15
CA PHE A 252 -8.07 -3.48 -11.62
C PHE A 252 -6.87 -2.76 -12.27
N SER A 253 -6.37 -1.70 -11.65
CA SER A 253 -5.15 -1.01 -12.11
C SER A 253 -3.93 -1.92 -12.09
N THR A 254 -3.69 -2.64 -10.98
CA THR A 254 -2.55 -3.55 -10.85
C THR A 254 -2.65 -4.74 -11.80
N VAL A 255 -3.85 -5.30 -12.00
CA VAL A 255 -4.10 -6.32 -13.02
C VAL A 255 -3.79 -5.80 -14.43
N GLY A 256 -4.21 -4.58 -14.75
CA GLY A 256 -3.92 -3.92 -16.02
C GLY A 256 -2.43 -3.73 -16.27
N ALA A 257 -1.70 -3.24 -15.26
CA ALA A 257 -0.24 -3.04 -15.32
C ALA A 257 0.51 -4.38 -15.48
N GLY A 258 0.06 -5.43 -14.79
CA GLY A 258 0.60 -6.80 -14.95
C GLY A 258 0.40 -7.35 -16.37
N LEU A 259 -0.80 -7.17 -16.95
CA LEU A 259 -1.08 -7.55 -18.34
C LEU A 259 -0.24 -6.75 -19.35
N GLN A 260 -0.03 -5.45 -19.10
CA GLN A 260 0.82 -4.62 -19.95
C GLN A 260 2.28 -5.10 -19.92
N SER A 261 2.80 -5.41 -18.73
CA SER A 261 4.18 -5.90 -18.57
C SER A 261 4.36 -7.26 -19.25
N LEU A 262 3.40 -8.17 -19.07
CA LEU A 262 3.42 -9.51 -19.64
C LEU A 262 3.19 -9.54 -21.16
N THR A 263 2.60 -8.49 -21.74
CA THR A 263 2.51 -8.33 -23.21
C THR A 263 3.72 -7.62 -23.80
N GLY A 264 4.30 -6.67 -23.07
CA GLY A 264 5.44 -5.86 -23.50
C GLY A 264 6.76 -6.62 -23.51
N ALA A 265 7.10 -7.29 -22.42
CA ALA A 265 8.39 -7.96 -22.27
C ALA A 265 8.66 -9.03 -23.35
N PRO A 266 7.71 -9.93 -23.70
CA PRO A 266 7.92 -10.90 -24.78
C PRO A 266 8.14 -10.27 -26.14
N ARG A 267 7.48 -9.13 -26.42
CA ARG A 267 7.59 -8.42 -27.71
C ARG A 267 8.96 -7.76 -27.84
N LEU A 268 9.47 -7.18 -26.76
CA LEU A 268 10.82 -6.63 -26.72
C LEU A 268 11.86 -7.73 -26.96
N LEU A 269 11.74 -8.87 -26.25
CA LEU A 269 12.64 -10.01 -26.44
C LEU A 269 12.57 -10.57 -27.87
N GLN A 270 11.38 -10.66 -28.44
CA GLN A 270 11.20 -11.12 -29.82
C GLN A 270 11.85 -10.16 -30.84
N ALA A 271 11.79 -8.85 -30.61
CA ALA A 271 12.45 -7.86 -31.46
C ALA A 271 13.97 -8.04 -31.43
N ILE A 272 14.56 -8.14 -30.23
CA ILE A 272 16.00 -8.40 -30.04
C ILE A 272 16.43 -9.69 -30.74
N ALA A 273 15.63 -10.76 -30.63
CA ALA A 273 15.91 -12.03 -31.29
C ALA A 273 15.85 -11.96 -32.83
N LYS A 274 15.04 -11.05 -33.40
CA LYS A 274 14.93 -10.86 -34.86
C LYS A 274 16.12 -10.10 -35.44
N ASP A 275 16.75 -9.23 -34.65
CA ASP A 275 17.93 -8.47 -35.08
C ASP A 275 19.20 -9.34 -35.20
N ASN A 276 19.15 -10.62 -34.79
CA ASN A 276 20.25 -11.60 -34.85
C ASN A 276 21.57 -11.12 -34.21
N ILE A 277 21.53 -10.14 -33.31
CA ILE A 277 22.69 -9.61 -32.59
C ILE A 277 23.25 -10.68 -31.64
N ILE A 278 22.36 -11.46 -31.01
CA ILE A 278 22.70 -12.47 -30.01
C ILE A 278 22.27 -13.85 -30.54
N PRO A 279 23.21 -14.70 -31.00
CA PRO A 279 22.89 -15.95 -31.71
C PRO A 279 22.05 -16.95 -30.91
N PHE A 280 22.25 -17.03 -29.59
CA PHE A 280 21.52 -17.97 -28.73
C PHE A 280 20.05 -17.57 -28.48
N LEU A 281 19.68 -16.31 -28.67
CA LEU A 281 18.31 -15.82 -28.49
C LEU A 281 17.40 -16.09 -29.69
N ARG A 282 17.92 -16.63 -30.79
CA ARG A 282 17.19 -16.82 -32.06
C ARG A 282 15.91 -17.66 -31.91
N VAL A 283 15.89 -18.61 -30.97
CA VAL A 283 14.72 -19.45 -30.64
C VAL A 283 13.51 -18.60 -30.21
N PHE A 284 13.76 -17.48 -29.51
CA PHE A 284 12.72 -16.58 -29.01
C PHE A 284 12.12 -15.66 -30.08
N GLY A 285 12.70 -15.61 -31.29
CA GLY A 285 12.17 -14.86 -32.43
C GLY A 285 10.91 -15.48 -33.04
N HIS A 286 10.61 -16.75 -32.73
CA HIS A 286 9.45 -17.47 -33.25
C HIS A 286 8.13 -16.85 -32.77
N GLY A 287 7.20 -16.60 -33.70
CA GLY A 287 5.87 -16.07 -33.40
C GLY A 287 4.78 -16.79 -34.18
N LYS A 288 3.54 -16.69 -33.71
CA LYS A 288 2.35 -17.15 -34.44
C LYS A 288 2.18 -16.34 -35.74
N ALA A 289 1.28 -16.79 -36.63
CA ALA A 289 0.88 -16.07 -37.84
C ALA A 289 0.46 -14.60 -37.58
N ASN A 290 -0.03 -14.30 -36.37
CA ASN A 290 -0.45 -12.96 -35.96
C ASN A 290 0.71 -12.07 -35.44
N GLY A 291 1.96 -12.55 -35.49
CA GLY A 291 3.13 -11.84 -34.97
C GLY A 291 3.33 -11.91 -33.46
N GLU A 292 2.48 -12.66 -32.73
CA GLU A 292 2.58 -12.79 -31.27
C GLU A 292 3.68 -13.80 -30.86
N PRO A 293 4.55 -13.45 -29.90
CA PRO A 293 5.63 -14.31 -29.43
C PRO A 293 5.13 -15.49 -28.60
N THR A 294 5.61 -16.70 -28.88
CA THR A 294 5.26 -17.91 -28.10
C THR A 294 6.32 -18.28 -27.09
N TRP A 295 7.55 -18.59 -27.53
CA TRP A 295 8.65 -18.98 -26.64
C TRP A 295 9.11 -17.86 -25.72
N ALA A 296 9.13 -16.62 -26.21
CA ALA A 296 9.45 -15.47 -25.37
C ALA A 296 8.38 -15.26 -24.27
N LEU A 297 7.10 -15.52 -24.56
CA LEU A 297 6.05 -15.45 -23.54
C LEU A 297 6.24 -16.52 -22.46
N LEU A 298 6.58 -17.76 -22.86
CA LEU A 298 6.88 -18.84 -21.93
C LEU A 298 8.05 -18.47 -21.00
N LEU A 299 9.15 -17.94 -21.57
CA LEU A 299 10.32 -17.52 -20.78
C LEU A 299 9.95 -16.42 -19.79
N THR A 300 9.23 -15.38 -20.23
CA THR A 300 8.80 -14.30 -19.33
C THR A 300 7.88 -14.80 -18.21
N GLY A 301 7.01 -15.77 -18.50
CA GLY A 301 6.16 -16.40 -17.48
C GLY A 301 6.99 -17.16 -16.46
N LEU A 302 7.99 -17.92 -16.89
CA LEU A 302 8.88 -18.67 -16.00
C LEU A 302 9.71 -17.75 -15.11
N ILE A 303 10.28 -16.67 -15.66
CA ILE A 303 11.04 -15.68 -14.88
C ILE A 303 10.12 -14.96 -13.89
N ALA A 304 8.92 -14.58 -14.30
CA ALA A 304 7.94 -13.96 -13.41
C ALA A 304 7.55 -14.90 -12.25
N GLU A 305 7.42 -16.20 -12.52
CA GLU A 305 7.12 -17.22 -11.48
C GLU A 305 8.21 -17.28 -10.42
N LEU A 306 9.50 -17.14 -10.79
CA LEU A 306 10.59 -17.05 -9.81
C LEU A 306 10.42 -15.86 -8.85
N GLY A 307 9.93 -14.72 -9.37
CA GLY A 307 9.61 -13.55 -8.54
C GLY A 307 8.41 -13.79 -7.62
N ILE A 308 7.40 -14.54 -8.06
CA ILE A 308 6.22 -14.91 -7.25
C ILE A 308 6.63 -15.81 -6.08
N LEU A 309 7.57 -16.75 -6.30
CA LEU A 309 8.07 -17.66 -5.25
C LEU A 309 8.76 -16.95 -4.08
N ILE A 310 9.23 -15.71 -4.26
CA ILE A 310 9.81 -14.90 -3.17
C ILE A 310 8.73 -14.46 -2.15
N ALA A 311 7.46 -14.38 -2.57
CA ALA A 311 6.27 -14.14 -1.73
C ALA A 311 6.27 -12.86 -0.87
N SER A 312 7.17 -11.89 -1.11
CA SER A 312 7.19 -10.58 -0.45
C SER A 312 7.44 -9.46 -1.46
N LEU A 313 6.49 -8.52 -1.56
CA LEU A 313 6.60 -7.37 -2.46
C LEU A 313 7.77 -6.45 -2.09
N ASP A 314 8.04 -6.27 -0.80
CA ASP A 314 9.09 -5.36 -0.30
C ASP A 314 10.50 -5.88 -0.66
N MET A 315 10.64 -7.20 -0.84
CA MET A 315 11.89 -7.82 -1.30
C MET A 315 12.03 -7.78 -2.83
N VAL A 316 10.92 -7.85 -3.56
CA VAL A 316 10.91 -7.86 -5.04
C VAL A 316 11.12 -6.46 -5.62
N ALA A 317 10.59 -5.40 -4.99
CA ALA A 317 10.69 -4.04 -5.49
C ALA A 317 12.15 -3.52 -5.67
N PRO A 318 13.08 -3.72 -4.70
CA PRO A 318 14.47 -3.33 -4.88
C PRO A 318 15.19 -4.11 -6.00
N ILE A 319 14.84 -5.39 -6.22
CA ILE A 319 15.44 -6.22 -7.28
C ILE A 319 15.12 -5.64 -8.66
N LEU A 320 13.90 -5.12 -8.86
CA LEU A 320 13.50 -4.48 -10.11
C LEU A 320 14.07 -3.07 -10.30
N SER A 321 14.57 -2.48 -9.20
CA SER A 321 15.13 -1.12 -9.20
C SER A 321 16.64 -1.08 -9.47
N MET A 322 17.32 -2.24 -9.41
CA MET A 322 18.72 -2.42 -9.76
C MET A 322 18.91 -2.58 -11.26
#